data_AF-A0A657B8D7-F1
#
_entry.id   AF-A0A657B8D7-F1
#
_cell.length_a   1.000
_cell.length_b   1.000
_cell.length_c   1.000
_cell.angle_alpha   90.00
_cell.angle_beta   90.00
_cell.angle_gamma   90.00
#
_symmetry.space_group_name_H-M   'P 1'
#
loop_
_entity.id
_entity.type
_entity.pdbx_description
1 polymer ?
#
loop_
_entity_poly.entity_id
_entity_poly.type
_entity_poly.pdbx_seq_one_letter_code
_entity_poly.pdbx_strand_id
1 'polypeptide(L)' 'MQNGAIHTLVVDLDEFTENFRLAGEVRWTQSCRDGYLVGFEFLDSEQTGIDDWKSLLSNFLN' A
#
# COMPACT_ATOMS: atom_id res chain seq x y z
N MET A 1 -0.57 -15.59 -0.58
CA MET A 1 -1.33 -14.49 -1.21
C MET A 1 -1.60 -14.87 -2.66
N GLN A 2 -2.76 -14.52 -3.20
CA GLN A 2 -3.19 -14.89 -4.55
C GLN A 2 -3.05 -13.68 -5.48
N ASN A 3 -2.49 -13.87 -6.68
CA ASN A 3 -2.47 -12.81 -7.70
C ASN A 3 -3.91 -12.47 -8.11
N GLY A 4 -4.21 -11.17 -8.24
CA GLY A 4 -5.55 -10.64 -8.48
C GLY A 4 -6.38 -10.41 -7.21
N ALA A 5 -5.88 -10.78 -6.03
CA ALA A 5 -6.60 -10.53 -4.79
C ALA A 5 -6.54 -9.05 -4.41
N ILE A 6 -7.71 -8.49 -4.05
CA ILE A 6 -7.83 -7.13 -3.53
C ILE A 6 -7.67 -7.18 -2.01
N HIS A 7 -6.74 -6.38 -1.49
CA HIS A 7 -6.47 -6.27 -0.06
C HIS A 7 -6.34 -4.81 0.37
N THR A 8 -6.28 -4.58 1.68
CA THR A 8 -5.91 -3.29 2.26
C THR A 8 -4.52 -3.40 2.88
N LEU A 9 -3.59 -2.59 2.40
CA LEU A 9 -2.29 -2.36 3.04
C LEU A 9 -2.48 -1.31 4.14
N VAL A 10 -2.15 -1.68 5.37
CA VAL A 10 -2.14 -0.74 6.51
C VAL A 10 -0.69 -0.34 6.76
N VAL A 11 -0.42 0.96 6.73
CA VAL A 11 0.92 1.53 6.95
C VAL A 11 0.86 2.37 8.21
N ASP A 12 1.62 1.94 9.21
CA ASP A 12 1.88 2.70 10.43
C ASP A 12 3.22 3.44 10.24
N LEU A 13 3.22 4.76 10.45
CA LEU A 13 4.41 5.60 10.39
C LEU A 13 4.60 6.24 11.76
N ASP A 14 5.80 6.16 12.34
CA ASP A 14 6.08 6.62 13.71
C ASP A 14 5.74 8.11 13.94
N GLU A 15 5.80 8.92 12.89
CA GLU A 15 5.52 10.36 12.92
C GLU A 15 4.02 10.70 12.89
N PHE A 16 3.15 9.71 12.68
CA PHE A 16 1.70 9.90 12.49
C PHE A 16 0.89 9.08 13.51
N THR A 17 -0.10 9.72 14.12
CA THR A 17 -1.00 9.05 15.09
C THR A 17 -2.02 8.14 14.41
N GLU A 18 -2.33 8.39 13.14
CA GLU A 18 -3.28 7.62 12.34
C GLU A 18 -2.56 6.75 11.31
N ASN A 19 -3.15 5.60 10.98
CA ASN A 19 -2.61 4.71 9.96
C ASN A 19 -3.14 5.03 8.57
N PHE A 20 -2.29 4.87 7.57
CA PHE A 20 -2.70 4.95 6.17
C PHE A 20 -3.25 3.59 5.74
N ARG A 21 -4.43 3.59 5.14
CA ARG A 21 -5.12 2.38 4.70
C ARG A 21 -5.32 2.42 3.21
N LEU A 22 -4.57 1.60 2.48
CA LEU A 22 -4.47 1.63 1.02
C LEU A 22 -5.09 0.39 0.41
N ALA A 23 -6.17 0.56 -0.36
CA ALA A 23 -6.75 -0.55 -1.11
C ALA A 23 -5.98 -0.79 -2.42
N GLY A 24 -5.67 -2.05 -2.71
CA GLY A 24 -4.88 -2.41 -3.89
C GLY A 24 -4.99 -3.87 -4.25
N GLU A 25 -4.46 -4.21 -5.42
CA GLU A 25 -4.43 -5.55 -5.98
C GLU A 25 -3.03 -6.16 -5.89
N VAL A 26 -2.96 -7.44 -5.50
CA VAL A 26 -1.73 -8.22 -5.58
C VAL A 26 -1.45 -8.59 -7.04
N ARG A 27 -0.40 -8.02 -7.62
CA ARG A 27 0.00 -8.25 -9.02
C ARG A 27 0.94 -9.44 -9.16
N TRP A 28 1.82 -9.61 -8.19
CA TRP A 28 2.72 -10.75 -8.13
C TRP A 28 3.13 -11.04 -6.68
N THR A 29 3.54 -12.28 -6.44
CA THR A 29 4.14 -12.72 -5.18
C THR A 29 5.40 -13.51 -5.48
N GLN A 30 6.44 -13.32 -4.67
CA GLN A 30 7.68 -14.05 -4.78
C GLN A 30 8.14 -14.47 -3.38
N SER A 31 8.32 -15.77 -3.17
CA SER A 31 8.95 -16.27 -1.95
C SER A 31 10.42 -15.85 -1.89
N CYS A 32 10.87 -15.40 -0.74
CA CYS A 32 12.28 -15.12 -0.46
C CYS A 32 12.72 -15.86 0.82
N ARG A 33 14.01 -15.78 1.15
CA ARG A 33 14.59 -16.51 2.30
C ARG A 33 13.86 -16.23 3.62
N ASP A 34 13.40 -15.00 3.79
CA ASP A 34 12.83 -14.50 5.05
C ASP A 34 11.39 -13.95 4.87
N GLY A 35 10.61 -14.55 3.97
CA GLY A 35 9.19 -14.23 3.81
C GLY A 35 8.75 -14.14 2.36
N TYR A 36 7.99 -13.08 2.04
CA TYR A 36 7.43 -12.86 0.72
C TYR A 36 7.66 -11.42 0.28
N LEU A 37 8.01 -11.25 -0.99
CA LEU A 37 7.87 -10.00 -1.70
C LEU A 37 6.54 -10.00 -2.43
N VAL A 38 5.87 -8.86 -2.40
CA VAL A 38 4.55 -8.67 -3.01
C VAL A 38 4.59 -7.42 -3.87
N GLY A 39 4.22 -7.57 -5.14
CA GLY A 39 3.88 -6.44 -5.99
C GLY A 39 2.45 -6.04 -5.71
N PHE A 40 2.26 -4.84 -5.17
CA PHE A 40 0.95 -4.33 -4.79
C PHE A 40 0.64 -3.06 -5.58
N GLU A 41 -0.44 -3.08 -6.35
CA GLU A 41 -0.89 -1.94 -7.17
C GLU A 41 -2.05 -1.26 -6.47
N PHE A 42 -1.91 0.02 -6.15
CA PHE A 42 -2.96 0.79 -5.49
C PHE A 42 -4.10 1.09 -6.47
N LEU A 43 -5.33 0.94 -6.00
CA LEU A 43 -6.51 1.35 -6.76
C LEU A 43 -6.63 2.87 -6.73
N ASP A 44 -6.92 3.49 -7.87
CA ASP A 44 -7.07 4.94 -7.99
C ASP A 44 -8.55 5.33 -7.88
N SER A 45 -9.07 5.43 -6.64
CA SER A 45 -10.43 5.91 -6.38
C SER A 45 -10.58 6.56 -5.00
N GLU A 46 -11.60 7.40 -4.82
CA GLU A 46 -11.78 8.26 -3.63
C GLU A 46 -11.80 7.51 -2.28
N GLN A 47 -12.19 6.23 -2.26
CA GLN A 47 -12.34 5.45 -1.03
C GLN A 47 -11.16 4.49 -0.74
N THR A 48 -10.06 4.64 -1.48
CA THR A 48 -8.91 3.72 -1.41
C THR A 48 -7.78 4.22 -0.53
N GLY A 49 -7.87 5.46 -0.01
CA GLY A 49 -6.82 6.12 0.77
C GLY A 49 -5.63 6.60 -0.07
N ILE A 50 -5.69 6.47 -1.40
CA ILE A 50 -4.57 6.79 -2.30
C ILE A 50 -4.24 8.29 -2.35
N ASP A 51 -5.22 9.17 -2.18
CA ASP A 51 -5.01 10.62 -2.25
C ASP A 51 -4.25 11.14 -1.01
N ASP A 52 -4.59 10.64 0.18
CA ASP A 52 -3.86 10.94 1.41
C ASP A 52 -2.41 10.47 1.32
N TRP A 53 -2.19 9.30 0.73
CA TRP A 53 -0.86 8.76 0.49
C TRP A 53 -0.06 9.57 -0.53
N LYS A 54 -0.67 9.97 -1.66
CA LYS A 54 -0.05 10.85 -2.65
C LYS A 54 0.31 12.20 -2.02
N SER A 55 -0.57 12.78 -1.22
CA SER A 55 -0.34 14.04 -0.51
C SER A 55 0.84 13.92 0.45
N LEU A 56 0.87 12.86 1.26
CA LEU A 56 2.00 12.55 2.14
C LEU A 56 3.31 12.48 1.37
N LEU A 57 3.39 11.63 0.34
CA LEU A 57 4.61 11.43 -0.44
C LEU A 57 5.09 12.72 -1.11
N SER A 58 4.16 13.57 -1.55
CA SER A 58 4.51 14.87 -2.14
C SER A 58 5.23 15.80 -1.17
N ASN A 59 5.01 15.65 0.15
CA ASN A 59 5.73 16.42 1.17
C ASN A 59 7.15 15.90 1.43
N PHE A 60 7.45 14.64 1.10
CA PHE A 60 8.76 14.02 1.34
C PHE A 60 9.67 13.96 0.10
N LEU A 61 9.08 14.04 -1.10
CA LEU A 61 9.80 13.91 -2.37
C LEU A 61 10.13 15.25 -3.04
N ASN A 62 9.85 16.37 -2.36
CA ASN A 62 10.17 17.74 -2.78
C ASN A 62 11.37 18.31 -2.02
#